data_AF-A0A957BZK1-F1
#
_entry.id   AF-A0A957BZK1-F1
#
_cell.length_a   1.000
_cell.length_b   1.000
_cell.length_c   1.000
_cell.angle_alpha   90.00
_cell.angle_beta   90.00
_cell.angle_gamma   90.00
#
_symmetry.space_group_name_H-M   'P 1'
#
loop_
_entity.id
_entity.type
_entity.pdbx_description
1 polymer ?
#
loop_
_entity_poly.entity_id
_entity_poly.type
_entity_poly.pdbx_seq_one_letter_code
_entity_poly.pdbx_strand_id
1 'polypeptide(L)'
;NHRMKKHSLLGIFVTSVVVLLIATVPPLLAQECTALIQESFANLGEACNEAGGSSACFGSAASVDAEGFTNSGDTVSLSDFTAITTTGLNPEQDSFGLATIHVPANVPLSLSETGLHYILIGDVSVENLVDPAAAFTPAAPITVTAIVGSNLRSSPSTDARVVNSVAAGEVLSASGISNDQQWFMVTTSDGNVWINRQVVTITEGDAASLPVMNNEQRTLMQSFKLNTGAGVPDCVGTPPSMLVLQAPDGFNALIEINGAEVRFDGTVAFWMLPDGTMQFGVLSGGASSNGLNLPAGFTMFAPIGDDGMISGAWVNLRPINDGERVLLQTVEVVPEEMLYAAIQIPTAAEVQQTLSSINASAASGPARTAAGATISCDGFRPTSPLDSMP
;
A
#
# COMPACT_ATOMS: atom_id res chain seq x y z
N ASN A 1 100.35 -3.79 6.77
CA ASN A 1 100.10 -3.47 5.35
C ASN A 1 99.26 -4.57 4.72
N HIS A 2 98.07 -4.23 4.23
CA HIS A 2 97.19 -5.02 3.33
C HIS A 2 96.56 -6.33 3.88
N ARG A 3 95.27 -6.62 3.70
CA ARG A 3 94.11 -5.88 3.18
C ARG A 3 92.85 -6.69 3.55
N MET A 4 91.79 -5.98 3.93
CA MET A 4 90.45 -6.50 4.24
C MET A 4 89.77 -7.21 3.06
N LYS A 5 88.96 -8.23 3.34
CA LYS A 5 87.67 -8.47 2.66
C LYS A 5 86.64 -9.00 3.68
N LYS A 6 85.71 -8.14 4.09
CA LYS A 6 84.45 -8.52 4.74
C LYS A 6 83.43 -8.80 3.63
N HIS A 7 82.92 -10.03 3.57
CA HIS A 7 81.70 -10.33 2.80
C HIS A 7 80.50 -10.22 3.74
N SER A 8 79.65 -9.24 3.48
CA SER A 8 78.36 -9.04 4.13
C SER A 8 77.36 -10.01 3.50
N LEU A 9 76.86 -10.96 4.31
CA LEU A 9 75.73 -11.81 3.97
C LEU A 9 74.46 -11.08 4.44
N LEU A 10 73.77 -10.48 3.47
CA LEU A 10 72.45 -9.88 3.64
C LEU A 10 71.42 -11.02 3.64
N GLY A 11 70.93 -11.39 4.83
CA GLY A 11 69.85 -12.36 4.99
C GLY A 11 68.52 -11.73 4.56
N ILE A 12 67.97 -12.19 3.43
CA ILE A 12 66.61 -11.85 2.99
C ILE A 12 65.66 -12.76 3.78
N PHE A 13 65.05 -12.23 4.84
CA PHE A 13 63.90 -12.85 5.51
C PHE A 13 62.68 -12.65 4.60
N VAL A 14 62.33 -13.67 3.81
CA VAL A 14 61.03 -13.74 3.15
C VAL A 14 60.03 -14.24 4.19
N THR A 15 59.41 -13.33 4.93
CA THR A 15 58.23 -13.62 5.74
C THR A 15 57.05 -13.89 4.80
N SER A 16 56.81 -15.16 4.46
CA SER A 16 55.56 -15.60 3.86
C SER A 16 54.42 -15.33 4.85
N VAL A 17 53.73 -14.21 4.66
CA VAL A 17 52.44 -13.93 5.30
C VAL A 17 51.41 -14.84 4.64
N VAL A 18 51.13 -15.97 5.27
CA VAL A 18 49.98 -16.81 4.95
C VAL A 18 48.75 -16.06 5.45
N VAL A 19 48.08 -15.34 4.55
CA VAL A 19 46.76 -14.77 4.80
C VAL A 19 45.78 -15.96 4.81
N LEU A 20 45.45 -16.44 6.00
CA LEU A 20 44.41 -17.43 6.20
C LEU A 20 43.06 -16.74 5.91
N LEU A 21 42.55 -16.90 4.68
CA LEU A 21 41.16 -16.54 4.37
C LEU A 21 40.27 -17.46 5.21
N ILE A 22 39.80 -16.96 6.35
CA ILE A 22 38.73 -17.60 7.11
C ILE A 22 37.46 -17.33 6.31
N ALA A 23 37.07 -18.26 5.44
CA ALA A 23 35.74 -18.27 4.87
C ALA A 23 34.75 -18.48 6.03
N THR A 24 34.00 -17.44 6.39
CA THR A 24 32.90 -17.55 7.35
C THR A 24 31.79 -18.36 6.71
N VAL A 25 31.80 -19.68 6.92
CA VAL A 25 30.68 -20.54 6.54
C VAL A 25 29.54 -20.24 7.51
N PRO A 26 28.36 -19.80 7.06
CA PRO A 26 27.23 -19.61 7.95
C PRO A 26 26.85 -20.94 8.63
N PRO A 27 26.31 -20.92 9.85
CA PRO A 27 25.84 -22.14 10.50
C PRO A 27 24.76 -22.82 9.63
N LEU A 28 24.79 -24.15 9.57
CA LEU A 28 23.93 -24.98 8.69
C LEU A 28 22.44 -24.61 8.79
N LEU A 29 21.95 -24.36 10.01
CA LEU A 29 20.56 -23.96 10.28
C LEU A 29 20.16 -22.62 9.62
N ALA A 30 21.07 -21.64 9.54
CA ALA A 30 20.78 -20.35 8.90
C ALA A 30 20.66 -20.46 7.38
N GLN A 31 21.40 -21.40 6.78
CA GLN A 31 21.34 -21.69 5.35
C GLN A 31 20.01 -22.38 4.99
N GLU A 32 19.51 -23.27 5.85
CA GLU A 32 18.24 -23.98 5.65
C GLU A 32 17.04 -23.02 5.71
N CYS A 33 16.99 -22.08 6.66
CA CYS A 33 15.88 -21.10 6.68
C CYS A 33 15.84 -20.22 5.43
N THR A 34 16.99 -19.74 4.98
CA THR A 34 17.05 -18.82 3.83
C THR A 34 16.55 -19.54 2.58
N ALA A 35 16.94 -20.80 2.40
CA ALA A 35 16.46 -21.62 1.29
C ALA A 35 14.94 -21.87 1.38
N LEU A 36 14.42 -22.23 2.56
CA LEU A 36 12.99 -22.45 2.78
C LEU A 36 12.16 -21.20 2.46
N ILE A 37 12.61 -20.02 2.90
CA ILE A 37 11.91 -18.75 2.65
C ILE A 37 11.90 -18.44 1.15
N GLN A 38 13.05 -18.54 0.49
CA GLN A 38 13.16 -18.30 -0.96
C GLN A 38 12.28 -19.25 -1.78
N GLU A 39 12.29 -20.54 -1.41
CA GLU A 39 11.44 -21.55 -2.05
C GLU A 39 9.95 -21.25 -1.83
N SER A 40 9.56 -20.85 -0.61
CA SER A 40 8.17 -20.53 -0.29
C SER A 40 7.68 -19.32 -1.09
N PHE A 41 8.48 -18.27 -1.25
CA PHE A 41 8.12 -17.12 -2.09
C PHE A 41 8.07 -17.48 -3.57
N ALA A 42 9.00 -18.28 -4.08
CA ALA A 42 8.95 -18.76 -5.47
C ALA A 42 7.67 -19.58 -5.74
N ASN A 43 7.33 -20.49 -4.82
CA ASN A 43 6.10 -21.28 -4.91
C ASN A 43 4.84 -20.41 -4.84
N LEU A 44 4.82 -19.38 -3.99
CA LEU A 44 3.71 -18.41 -3.95
C LEU A 44 3.52 -17.74 -5.33
N GLY A 45 4.61 -17.28 -5.95
CA GLY A 45 4.57 -16.64 -7.27
C GLY A 45 4.06 -17.57 -8.37
N GLU A 46 4.55 -18.82 -8.40
CA GLU A 46 4.11 -19.80 -9.39
C GLU A 46 2.65 -20.24 -9.19
N ALA A 47 2.23 -20.42 -7.93
CA ALA A 47 0.93 -21.00 -7.61
C ALA A 47 -0.22 -19.98 -7.58
N CYS A 48 0.06 -18.72 -7.25
CA CYS A 48 -0.98 -17.70 -7.02
C CYS A 48 -1.02 -16.56 -8.06
N ASN A 49 -0.16 -16.56 -9.08
CA ASN A 49 -0.14 -15.51 -10.11
C ASN A 49 -1.44 -15.39 -10.93
N GLU A 50 -2.21 -16.47 -11.06
CA GLU A 50 -3.49 -16.50 -11.78
C GLU A 50 -4.70 -16.34 -10.85
N ALA A 51 -4.50 -16.05 -9.56
CA ALA A 51 -5.59 -15.86 -8.62
C ALA A 51 -6.50 -14.69 -9.04
N GLY A 52 -7.79 -14.97 -9.21
CA GLY A 52 -8.78 -13.96 -9.61
C GLY A 52 -9.05 -12.92 -8.52
N GLY A 53 -9.80 -11.87 -8.86
CA GLY A 53 -10.29 -10.91 -7.88
C GLY A 53 -11.27 -11.54 -6.89
N SER A 54 -11.44 -10.90 -5.74
CA SER A 54 -12.32 -11.39 -4.67
C SER A 54 -12.00 -12.81 -4.23
N SER A 55 -10.70 -13.13 -4.14
CA SER A 55 -10.24 -14.44 -3.69
C SER A 55 -9.02 -14.34 -2.79
N ALA A 56 -8.81 -15.38 -1.98
CA ALA A 56 -7.53 -15.66 -1.35
C ALA A 56 -6.88 -16.87 -2.04
N CYS A 57 -5.56 -16.87 -2.11
CA CYS A 57 -4.78 -17.99 -2.62
C CYS A 57 -3.77 -18.47 -1.59
N PHE A 58 -3.70 -19.79 -1.42
CA PHE A 58 -2.79 -20.45 -0.52
C PHE A 58 -1.39 -20.45 -1.13
N GLY A 59 -0.42 -19.83 -0.47
CA GLY A 59 1.00 -19.98 -0.82
C GLY A 59 1.60 -21.19 -0.11
N SER A 60 1.76 -21.07 1.20
CA SER A 60 2.35 -22.08 2.07
C SER A 60 1.86 -21.89 3.51
N ALA A 61 1.68 -22.98 4.26
CA ALA A 61 1.33 -22.97 5.69
C ALA A 61 0.24 -21.95 6.07
N ALA A 62 -0.82 -21.91 5.24
CA ALA A 62 -1.98 -21.04 5.41
C ALA A 62 -3.22 -21.87 5.73
N SER A 63 -4.25 -21.24 6.32
CA SER A 63 -5.54 -21.88 6.55
C SER A 63 -6.65 -20.83 6.59
N VAL A 64 -7.86 -21.26 6.24
CA VAL A 64 -9.09 -20.46 6.33
C VAL A 64 -10.17 -21.28 7.05
N ASP A 65 -11.23 -20.62 7.50
CA ASP A 65 -12.46 -21.25 8.01
C ASP A 65 -13.36 -21.77 6.87
N ALA A 66 -12.76 -22.37 5.84
CA ALA A 66 -13.44 -22.96 4.68
C ALA A 66 -12.79 -24.29 4.27
N GLU A 67 -13.54 -25.13 3.54
CA GLU A 67 -13.02 -26.39 3.01
C GLU A 67 -12.20 -26.17 1.73
N GLY A 68 -11.21 -27.04 1.48
CA GLY A 68 -10.49 -27.08 0.20
C GLY A 68 -9.34 -26.10 0.04
N PHE A 69 -8.91 -25.43 1.11
CA PHE A 69 -7.76 -24.51 1.12
C PHE A 69 -6.59 -25.13 1.90
N THR A 70 -5.88 -26.07 1.26
CA THR A 70 -4.92 -26.96 1.95
C THR A 70 -3.58 -27.11 1.24
N ASN A 71 -3.53 -26.85 -0.06
CA ASN A 71 -2.35 -27.00 -0.90
C ASN A 71 -2.00 -25.68 -1.58
N SER A 72 -0.72 -25.54 -1.93
CA SER A 72 -0.24 -24.41 -2.73
C SER A 72 -1.05 -24.25 -4.02
N GLY A 73 -1.55 -23.03 -4.25
CA GLY A 73 -2.39 -22.69 -5.40
C GLY A 73 -3.89 -22.90 -5.17
N ASP A 74 -4.31 -23.49 -4.05
CA ASP A 74 -5.74 -23.57 -3.72
C ASP A 74 -6.28 -22.13 -3.56
N THR A 75 -7.38 -21.82 -4.25
CA THR A 75 -8.06 -20.52 -4.16
C THR A 75 -9.43 -20.66 -3.49
N VAL A 76 -9.81 -19.66 -2.69
CA VAL A 76 -11.12 -19.58 -2.05
C VAL A 76 -11.72 -18.17 -2.22
N SER A 77 -13.03 -18.08 -2.44
CA SER A 77 -13.74 -16.79 -2.56
C SER A 77 -13.75 -16.05 -1.22
N LEU A 78 -13.64 -14.71 -1.21
CA LEU A 78 -13.77 -13.93 0.03
C LEU A 78 -15.14 -14.08 0.70
N SER A 79 -16.16 -14.54 -0.03
CA SER A 79 -17.50 -14.82 0.51
C SER A 79 -17.56 -16.10 1.35
N ASP A 80 -16.57 -16.97 1.20
CA ASP A 80 -16.65 -18.35 1.68
C ASP A 80 -15.86 -18.56 2.98
N PHE A 81 -15.12 -17.53 3.43
CA PHE A 81 -14.36 -17.56 4.69
C PHE A 81 -14.42 -16.20 5.38
N THR A 82 -14.26 -16.20 6.70
CA THR A 82 -14.25 -14.99 7.54
C THR A 82 -12.82 -14.59 7.88
N ALA A 83 -11.94 -15.57 8.08
CA ALA A 83 -10.56 -15.32 8.49
C ALA A 83 -9.58 -16.21 7.75
N ILE A 84 -8.43 -15.63 7.39
CA ILE A 84 -7.27 -16.36 6.89
C ILE A 84 -6.12 -16.21 7.89
N THR A 85 -5.43 -17.30 8.15
CA THR A 85 -4.26 -17.34 9.02
C THR A 85 -3.09 -18.01 8.33
N THR A 86 -1.88 -17.49 8.55
CA THR A 86 -0.60 -18.07 8.11
C THR A 86 0.27 -18.30 9.33
N THR A 87 1.21 -19.23 9.28
CA THR A 87 2.11 -19.53 10.41
C THR A 87 3.50 -18.93 10.24
N GLY A 88 4.14 -18.58 11.35
CA GLY A 88 5.53 -18.11 11.35
C GLY A 88 6.51 -19.18 10.89
N LEU A 89 7.76 -18.76 10.63
CA LEU A 89 8.84 -19.69 10.25
C LEU A 89 9.00 -20.79 11.30
N ASN A 90 8.90 -22.04 10.86
CA ASN A 90 9.15 -23.23 11.65
C ASN A 90 10.06 -24.19 10.87
N PRO A 91 11.39 -24.14 11.10
CA PRO A 91 12.34 -24.99 10.41
C PRO A 91 12.19 -26.49 10.76
N GLU A 92 11.61 -26.83 11.92
CA GLU A 92 11.39 -28.23 12.29
C GLU A 92 10.23 -28.88 11.52
N GLN A 93 9.33 -28.06 10.97
CA GLN A 93 8.17 -28.49 10.18
C GLN A 93 8.30 -28.10 8.70
N ASP A 94 9.47 -27.62 8.27
CA ASP A 94 9.72 -27.11 6.92
C ASP A 94 8.63 -26.14 6.43
N SER A 95 8.17 -25.25 7.32
CA SER A 95 7.02 -24.38 7.04
C SER A 95 7.34 -22.91 7.24
N PHE A 96 6.93 -22.09 6.28
CA PHE A 96 6.91 -20.64 6.38
C PHE A 96 5.60 -20.14 5.75
N GLY A 97 4.80 -19.39 6.51
CA GLY A 97 3.45 -18.99 6.12
C GLY A 97 3.43 -17.89 5.07
N LEU A 98 2.76 -18.14 3.95
CA LEU A 98 2.51 -17.19 2.88
C LEU A 98 1.10 -17.38 2.31
N ALA A 99 0.40 -16.28 2.11
CA ALA A 99 -0.87 -16.26 1.37
C ALA A 99 -1.06 -14.90 0.71
N THR A 100 -1.91 -14.87 -0.31
CA THR A 100 -2.37 -13.61 -0.90
C THR A 100 -3.89 -13.46 -0.84
N ILE A 101 -4.37 -12.23 -0.80
CA ILE A 101 -5.79 -11.89 -0.90
C ILE A 101 -5.93 -10.77 -1.94
N HIS A 102 -6.77 -10.99 -2.95
CA HIS A 102 -7.16 -9.99 -3.93
C HIS A 102 -8.49 -9.36 -3.51
N VAL A 103 -8.40 -8.13 -2.99
CA VAL A 103 -9.52 -7.43 -2.34
C VAL A 103 -10.01 -6.28 -3.23
N PRO A 104 -11.25 -6.30 -3.74
CA PRO A 104 -11.71 -5.23 -4.63
C PRO A 104 -11.66 -3.83 -4.00
N ALA A 105 -11.90 -3.71 -2.69
CA ALA A 105 -11.92 -2.45 -1.95
C ALA A 105 -12.78 -1.38 -2.65
N ASN A 106 -12.24 -0.18 -2.83
CA ASN A 106 -12.83 0.90 -3.62
C ASN A 106 -12.28 0.97 -5.06
N VAL A 107 -11.54 -0.05 -5.52
CA VAL A 107 -10.90 -0.08 -6.84
C VAL A 107 -11.94 -0.36 -7.93
N PRO A 108 -12.07 0.49 -8.96
CA PRO A 108 -12.94 0.21 -10.10
C PRO A 108 -12.45 -1.01 -10.91
N LEU A 109 -13.37 -1.87 -11.35
CA LEU A 109 -13.04 -3.02 -12.20
C LEU A 109 -12.38 -2.63 -13.53
N SER A 110 -12.63 -1.42 -14.04
CA SER A 110 -11.94 -0.89 -15.23
C SER A 110 -10.46 -0.59 -15.02
N LEU A 111 -10.04 -0.44 -13.76
CA LEU A 111 -8.65 -0.17 -13.39
C LEU A 111 -7.93 -1.45 -13.01
N SER A 112 -8.58 -2.30 -12.21
CA SER A 112 -8.08 -3.63 -11.88
C SER A 112 -9.23 -4.57 -11.55
N GLU A 113 -9.20 -5.77 -12.12
CA GLU A 113 -10.13 -6.85 -11.80
C GLU A 113 -9.80 -7.54 -10.47
N THR A 114 -8.56 -7.46 -10.00
CA THR A 114 -8.09 -8.07 -8.74
C THR A 114 -8.18 -7.12 -7.54
N GLY A 115 -8.18 -5.81 -7.78
CA GLY A 115 -8.29 -4.79 -6.72
C GLY A 115 -6.96 -4.58 -5.99
N LEU A 116 -6.98 -4.56 -4.66
CA LEU A 116 -5.79 -4.49 -3.83
C LEU A 116 -5.17 -5.86 -3.68
N HIS A 117 -3.83 -5.92 -3.69
CA HIS A 117 -3.10 -7.15 -3.41
C HIS A 117 -2.62 -7.14 -1.97
N TYR A 118 -3.13 -8.05 -1.15
CA TYR A 118 -2.67 -8.27 0.22
C TYR A 118 -1.72 -9.46 0.19
N ILE A 119 -0.56 -9.34 0.83
CA ILE A 119 0.44 -10.41 0.92
C ILE A 119 0.71 -10.63 2.41
N LEU A 120 0.32 -11.80 2.90
CA LEU A 120 0.50 -12.23 4.27
C LEU A 120 1.85 -12.95 4.35
N ILE A 121 2.75 -12.45 5.20
CA ILE A 121 4.11 -12.96 5.34
C ILE A 121 4.34 -13.36 6.79
N GLY A 122 4.67 -14.63 7.04
CA GLY A 122 4.93 -15.16 8.38
C GLY A 122 3.65 -15.48 9.16
N ASP A 123 3.65 -15.20 10.46
CA ASP A 123 2.49 -15.41 11.34
C ASP A 123 1.51 -14.24 11.22
N VAL A 124 0.47 -14.40 10.42
CA VAL A 124 -0.49 -13.33 10.12
C VAL A 124 -1.92 -13.88 10.18
N SER A 125 -2.82 -13.11 10.77
CA SER A 125 -4.26 -13.37 10.76
C SER A 125 -4.98 -12.14 10.23
N VAL A 126 -5.83 -12.32 9.23
CA VAL A 126 -6.72 -11.29 8.70
C VAL A 126 -8.16 -11.78 8.84
N GLU A 127 -8.97 -11.04 9.59
CA GLU A 127 -10.40 -11.33 9.81
C GLU A 127 -11.25 -10.23 9.18
N ASN A 128 -12.20 -10.61 8.33
CA ASN A 128 -13.14 -9.70 7.71
C ASN A 128 -14.10 -9.08 8.74
N LEU A 129 -14.28 -7.76 8.68
CA LEU A 129 -15.24 -7.04 9.53
C LEU A 129 -16.47 -6.54 8.75
N VAL A 130 -16.56 -6.86 7.45
CA VAL A 130 -17.71 -6.49 6.61
C VAL A 130 -18.73 -7.64 6.58
N ASP A 131 -19.97 -7.38 6.99
CA ASP A 131 -21.05 -8.37 6.88
C ASP A 131 -21.24 -8.81 5.42
N PRO A 132 -21.03 -10.10 5.07
CA PRO A 132 -21.19 -10.58 3.70
C PRO A 132 -22.58 -10.32 3.10
N ALA A 133 -23.63 -10.27 3.93
CA ALA A 133 -24.98 -9.98 3.47
C ALA A 133 -25.18 -8.50 3.08
N ALA A 134 -24.33 -7.60 3.58
CA ALA A 134 -24.36 -6.17 3.32
C ALA A 134 -23.17 -5.67 2.47
N ALA A 135 -22.26 -6.57 2.11
CA ALA A 135 -21.04 -6.23 1.38
C ALA A 135 -21.37 -5.65 0.00
N PHE A 136 -20.66 -4.58 -0.33
CA PHE A 136 -20.69 -4.02 -1.68
C PHE A 136 -20.10 -5.01 -2.66
N THR A 137 -20.76 -5.19 -3.81
CA THR A 137 -20.24 -5.99 -4.92
C THR A 137 -19.89 -5.05 -6.06
N PRO A 138 -18.60 -5.00 -6.48
CA PRO A 138 -18.21 -4.24 -7.67
C PRO A 138 -18.98 -4.74 -8.90
N ALA A 139 -19.44 -3.82 -9.73
CA ALA A 139 -20.09 -4.16 -11.00
C ALA A 139 -19.24 -3.70 -12.18
N ALA A 140 -19.39 -4.40 -13.31
CA ALA A 140 -18.77 -4.01 -14.56
C ALA A 140 -19.21 -2.58 -14.92
N PRO A 141 -18.27 -1.73 -15.41
CA PRO A 141 -18.62 -0.39 -15.84
C PRO A 141 -19.51 -0.42 -17.08
N ILE A 142 -20.23 0.66 -17.29
CA ILE A 142 -20.97 0.94 -18.53
C ILE A 142 -20.26 2.03 -19.32
N THR A 143 -20.48 2.07 -20.63
CA THR A 143 -19.94 3.14 -21.47
C THR A 143 -20.96 4.25 -21.62
N VAL A 144 -20.53 5.48 -21.32
CA VAL A 144 -21.33 6.69 -21.52
C VAL A 144 -20.60 7.67 -22.43
N THR A 145 -21.34 8.37 -23.28
CA THR A 145 -20.79 9.40 -24.18
C THR A 145 -21.36 10.76 -23.82
N ALA A 146 -20.49 11.77 -23.65
CA ALA A 146 -20.90 13.14 -23.38
C ALA A 146 -21.66 13.71 -24.57
N ILE A 147 -22.90 14.15 -24.36
CA ILE A 147 -23.74 14.75 -25.41
C ILE A 147 -23.34 16.22 -25.64
N VAL A 148 -22.87 16.88 -24.59
CA VAL A 148 -22.42 18.27 -24.59
C VAL A 148 -21.13 18.39 -23.77
N GLY A 149 -20.33 19.43 -24.01
CA GLY A 149 -19.17 19.70 -23.16
C GLY A 149 -19.60 19.99 -21.72
N SER A 150 -19.01 19.30 -20.74
CA SER A 150 -19.49 19.33 -19.35
C SER A 150 -18.37 19.19 -18.33
N ASN A 151 -18.64 19.61 -17.09
CA ASN A 151 -17.69 19.53 -15.98
C ASN A 151 -17.70 18.13 -15.33
N LEU A 152 -16.52 17.62 -15.02
CA LEU A 152 -16.28 16.51 -14.11
C LEU A 152 -16.00 17.07 -12.72
N ARG A 153 -16.67 16.53 -11.70
CA ARG A 153 -16.72 17.12 -10.37
C ARG A 153 -16.23 16.20 -9.27
N SER A 154 -15.82 16.79 -8.15
CA SER A 154 -15.29 16.04 -7.01
C SER A 154 -16.37 15.28 -6.22
N SER A 155 -17.64 15.64 -6.37
CA SER A 155 -18.78 14.98 -5.72
C SER A 155 -20.04 15.12 -6.60
N PRO A 156 -21.10 14.31 -6.38
CA PRO A 156 -22.30 14.31 -7.22
C PRO A 156 -23.21 15.52 -6.91
N SER A 157 -22.72 16.73 -7.14
CA SER A 157 -23.42 17.98 -6.90
C SER A 157 -22.97 19.06 -7.89
N THR A 158 -23.88 19.93 -8.31
CA THR A 158 -23.56 21.09 -9.15
C THR A 158 -22.74 22.16 -8.41
N ASP A 159 -22.69 22.12 -7.09
CA ASP A 159 -21.91 23.03 -6.25
C ASP A 159 -20.51 22.48 -5.95
N ALA A 160 -20.26 21.21 -6.29
CA ALA A 160 -18.98 20.56 -6.09
C ALA A 160 -17.87 21.19 -6.94
N ARG A 161 -16.63 21.15 -6.43
CA ARG A 161 -15.44 21.63 -7.17
C ARG A 161 -15.35 20.91 -8.52
N VAL A 162 -15.10 21.68 -9.57
CA VAL A 162 -14.76 21.15 -10.89
C VAL A 162 -13.34 20.61 -10.84
N VAL A 163 -13.17 19.32 -11.14
CA VAL A 163 -11.88 18.64 -11.20
C VAL A 163 -11.31 18.74 -12.61
N ASN A 164 -12.16 18.47 -13.61
CA ASN A 164 -11.79 18.50 -15.03
C ASN A 164 -13.05 18.77 -15.88
N SER A 165 -12.95 18.73 -17.20
CA SER A 165 -14.08 18.87 -18.13
C SER A 165 -13.92 17.93 -19.32
N VAL A 166 -15.05 17.51 -19.89
CA VAL A 166 -15.12 16.65 -21.08
C VAL A 166 -15.71 17.40 -22.26
N ALA A 167 -15.28 17.04 -23.47
CA ALA A 167 -15.83 17.56 -24.71
C ALA A 167 -17.09 16.78 -25.14
N ALA A 168 -17.91 17.37 -26.00
CA ALA A 168 -19.01 16.65 -26.62
C ALA A 168 -18.47 15.52 -27.52
N GLY A 169 -19.07 14.33 -27.42
CA GLY A 169 -18.65 13.11 -28.10
C GLY A 169 -17.57 12.31 -27.36
N GLU A 170 -17.06 12.80 -26.24
CA GLU A 170 -16.06 12.08 -25.43
C GLU A 170 -16.69 10.87 -24.74
N VAL A 171 -15.97 9.75 -24.80
CA VAL A 171 -16.42 8.46 -24.26
C VAL A 171 -15.80 8.24 -22.88
N LEU A 172 -16.63 7.86 -21.91
CA LEU A 172 -16.27 7.67 -20.51
C LEU A 172 -16.75 6.30 -20.02
N SER A 173 -16.03 5.77 -19.04
CA SER A 173 -16.38 4.54 -18.33
C SER A 173 -17.03 4.91 -16.99
N ALA A 174 -18.31 4.57 -16.82
CA ALA A 174 -19.08 4.82 -15.59
C ALA A 174 -19.15 3.55 -14.74
N SER A 175 -18.70 3.63 -13.49
CA SER A 175 -18.55 2.49 -12.58
C SER A 175 -19.46 2.55 -11.35
N GLY A 176 -20.25 3.62 -11.22
CA GLY A 176 -21.20 3.76 -10.13
C GLY A 176 -22.17 4.91 -10.33
N ILE A 177 -23.17 4.97 -9.46
CA ILE A 177 -24.22 6.00 -9.51
C ILE A 177 -24.41 6.67 -8.14
N SER A 178 -24.81 7.94 -8.12
CA SER A 178 -25.09 8.65 -6.87
C SER A 178 -26.37 8.12 -6.20
N ASN A 179 -26.53 8.39 -4.91
CA ASN A 179 -27.71 7.98 -4.13
C ASN A 179 -29.04 8.50 -4.72
N ASP A 180 -29.04 9.70 -5.31
CA ASP A 180 -30.19 10.29 -6.01
C ASP A 180 -30.30 9.87 -7.49
N GLN A 181 -29.37 9.03 -7.95
CA GLN A 181 -29.25 8.52 -9.31
C GLN A 181 -29.05 9.58 -10.41
N GLN A 182 -28.70 10.81 -10.05
CA GLN A 182 -28.52 11.94 -10.98
C GLN A 182 -27.10 12.06 -11.54
N TRP A 183 -26.14 11.32 -11.00
CA TRP A 183 -24.74 11.39 -11.39
C TRP A 183 -24.14 10.02 -11.61
N PHE A 184 -23.27 9.91 -12.60
CA PHE A 184 -22.39 8.76 -12.75
C PHE A 184 -21.02 9.09 -12.16
N MET A 185 -20.46 8.13 -11.44
CA MET A 185 -19.04 8.13 -11.10
C MET A 185 -18.29 7.56 -12.30
N VAL A 186 -17.34 8.33 -12.83
CA VAL A 186 -16.47 7.94 -13.94
C VAL A 186 -15.02 7.98 -13.49
N THR A 187 -14.22 7.06 -14.02
CA THR A 187 -12.78 6.99 -13.72
C THR A 187 -12.00 7.72 -14.81
N THR A 188 -11.16 8.69 -14.41
CA THR A 188 -10.24 9.40 -15.30
C THR A 188 -8.80 9.28 -14.80
N SER A 189 -7.84 9.87 -15.52
CA SER A 189 -6.45 10.01 -15.04
C SER A 189 -6.34 10.80 -13.72
N ASP A 190 -7.34 11.61 -13.38
CA ASP A 190 -7.40 12.40 -12.15
C ASP A 190 -8.13 11.67 -11.01
N GLY A 191 -8.48 10.39 -11.21
CA GLY A 191 -9.20 9.54 -10.27
C GLY A 191 -10.71 9.47 -10.54
N ASN A 192 -11.46 9.06 -9.52
CA ASN A 192 -12.92 8.95 -9.61
C ASN A 192 -13.57 10.34 -9.47
N VAL A 193 -14.32 10.73 -10.49
CA VAL A 193 -15.02 12.01 -10.58
C VAL A 193 -16.48 11.79 -11.00
N TRP A 194 -17.29 12.82 -10.84
CA TRP A 194 -18.73 12.76 -11.04
C TRP A 194 -19.15 13.58 -12.25
N ILE A 195 -19.92 12.97 -13.14
CA ILE A 195 -20.56 13.64 -14.29
C ILE A 195 -22.08 13.56 -14.16
N ASN A 196 -22.77 14.65 -14.49
CA ASN A 196 -24.22 14.69 -14.41
C ASN A 196 -24.83 13.77 -15.48
N ARG A 197 -25.75 12.90 -15.07
CA ARG A 197 -26.35 11.89 -15.96
C ARG A 197 -27.12 12.50 -17.13
N GLN A 198 -27.65 13.71 -17.00
CA GLN A 198 -28.41 14.39 -18.05
C GLN A 198 -27.55 14.89 -19.22
N VAL A 199 -26.22 14.98 -19.03
CA VAL A 199 -25.30 15.45 -20.08
C VAL A 199 -24.60 14.31 -20.83
N VAL A 200 -24.91 13.05 -20.50
CA VAL A 200 -24.36 11.87 -21.16
C VAL A 200 -25.46 10.95 -21.68
N THR A 201 -25.13 10.12 -22.65
CA THR A 201 -25.96 9.01 -23.11
C THR A 201 -25.24 7.69 -22.87
N ILE A 202 -25.97 6.64 -22.50
CA ILE A 202 -25.41 5.30 -22.33
C ILE A 202 -25.28 4.69 -23.73
N THR A 203 -24.07 4.31 -24.10
CA THR A 203 -23.79 3.70 -25.41
C THR A 203 -23.55 2.20 -25.32
N GLU A 204 -23.18 1.68 -24.15
CA GLU A 204 -23.00 0.25 -23.88
C GLU A 204 -23.26 -0.04 -22.39
N GLY A 205 -23.87 -1.20 -22.08
CA GLY A 205 -24.21 -1.60 -20.70
C GLY A 205 -25.59 -1.12 -20.22
N ASP A 206 -25.90 -1.41 -18.96
CA ASP A 206 -27.17 -1.05 -18.30
C ASP A 206 -26.91 -0.25 -17.02
N ALA A 207 -27.44 0.97 -16.91
CA ALA A 207 -27.29 1.76 -15.69
C ALA A 207 -27.94 1.13 -14.45
N ALA A 208 -28.89 0.21 -14.62
CA ALA A 208 -29.46 -0.52 -13.49
C ALA A 208 -28.48 -1.52 -12.86
N SER A 209 -27.40 -1.90 -13.56
CA SER A 209 -26.35 -2.76 -13.00
C SER A 209 -25.30 -1.99 -12.20
N LEU A 210 -25.28 -0.65 -12.29
CA LEU A 210 -24.31 0.15 -11.56
C LEU A 210 -24.68 0.23 -10.07
N PRO A 211 -23.70 0.04 -9.18
CA PRO A 211 -23.94 0.14 -7.76
C PRO A 211 -24.06 1.60 -7.33
N VAL A 212 -24.85 1.84 -6.28
CA VAL A 212 -24.93 3.16 -5.65
C VAL A 212 -23.67 3.41 -4.85
N MET A 213 -22.89 4.44 -5.20
CA MET A 213 -21.70 4.80 -4.46
C MET A 213 -22.08 5.67 -3.26
N ASN A 214 -21.76 5.19 -2.08
CA ASN A 214 -21.74 5.99 -0.87
C ASN A 214 -20.46 5.67 -0.08
N ASN A 215 -20.12 6.53 0.88
CA ASN A 215 -18.88 6.42 1.64
C ASN A 215 -18.98 5.39 2.79
N GLU A 216 -20.10 4.69 2.94
CA GLU A 216 -20.38 3.79 4.05
C GLU A 216 -20.26 2.32 3.62
N GLN A 217 -20.53 2.03 2.35
CA GLN A 217 -20.43 0.69 1.80
C GLN A 217 -18.95 0.28 1.63
N ARG A 218 -18.70 -1.00 1.91
CA ARG A 218 -17.38 -1.64 1.85
C ARG A 218 -17.51 -2.98 1.15
N THR A 219 -16.52 -3.35 0.36
CA THR A 219 -16.40 -4.73 -0.14
C THR A 219 -15.86 -5.64 0.96
N LEU A 220 -16.00 -6.96 0.79
CA LEU A 220 -15.40 -7.93 1.71
C LEU A 220 -13.89 -7.68 1.84
N MET A 221 -13.35 -7.85 3.06
CA MET A 221 -11.94 -7.62 3.40
C MET A 221 -11.43 -6.17 3.22
N GLN A 222 -12.31 -5.21 2.92
CA GLN A 222 -11.93 -3.79 2.90
C GLN A 222 -11.90 -3.18 4.30
N SER A 223 -12.76 -3.65 5.21
CA SER A 223 -12.61 -3.46 6.66
C SER A 223 -12.24 -4.81 7.27
N PHE A 224 -11.13 -4.84 8.01
CA PHE A 224 -10.59 -6.08 8.55
C PHE A 224 -9.82 -5.84 9.84
N LYS A 225 -9.70 -6.90 10.63
CA LYS A 225 -8.82 -6.96 11.79
C LYS A 225 -7.57 -7.74 11.43
N LEU A 226 -6.42 -7.09 11.58
CA LEU A 226 -5.09 -7.66 11.43
C LEU A 226 -4.54 -8.10 12.78
N ASN A 227 -3.96 -9.30 12.82
CA ASN A 227 -3.00 -9.71 13.83
C ASN A 227 -1.71 -10.25 13.19
N THR A 228 -0.55 -9.94 13.76
CA THR A 228 0.74 -10.48 13.30
C THR A 228 1.58 -10.97 14.47
N GLY A 229 2.30 -12.07 14.30
CA GLY A 229 3.30 -12.53 15.26
C GLY A 229 4.39 -11.49 15.45
N ALA A 230 4.64 -11.08 16.69
CA ALA A 230 5.58 -10.00 17.01
C ALA A 230 7.05 -10.44 17.13
N GLY A 231 7.32 -11.74 17.05
CA GLY A 231 8.68 -12.28 17.09
C GLY A 231 9.34 -12.20 15.71
N VAL A 232 10.56 -11.68 15.66
CA VAL A 232 11.45 -11.96 14.52
C VAL A 232 12.05 -13.34 14.78
N PRO A 233 11.88 -14.32 13.88
CA PRO A 233 12.51 -15.62 14.03
C PRO A 233 14.03 -15.47 14.21
N ASP A 234 14.65 -16.34 15.00
CA ASP A 234 16.12 -16.41 15.20
C ASP A 234 16.84 -16.94 13.94
N CYS A 235 16.48 -16.43 12.77
CA CYS A 235 17.08 -16.79 11.50
C CYS A 235 17.33 -15.56 10.63
N VAL A 236 18.60 -15.39 10.25
CA VAL A 236 19.08 -14.23 9.47
C VAL A 236 18.36 -14.19 8.12
N GLY A 237 17.85 -13.02 7.74
CA GLY A 237 17.15 -12.82 6.48
C GLY A 237 15.66 -13.19 6.51
N THR A 238 15.12 -13.58 7.67
CA THR A 238 13.69 -13.83 7.81
C THR A 238 12.93 -12.51 7.88
N PRO A 239 11.90 -12.31 7.03
CA PRO A 239 11.01 -11.17 7.20
C PRO A 239 10.28 -11.27 8.53
N PRO A 240 10.04 -10.15 9.24
CA PRO A 240 9.11 -10.16 10.36
C PRO A 240 7.71 -10.49 9.82
N SER A 241 6.84 -11.00 10.70
CA SER A 241 5.47 -11.25 10.29
C SER A 241 4.78 -9.93 9.97
N MET A 242 4.25 -9.81 8.76
CA MET A 242 3.65 -8.56 8.29
C MET A 242 2.59 -8.78 7.21
N LEU A 243 1.69 -7.82 7.11
CA LEU A 243 0.78 -7.68 5.98
C LEU A 243 1.31 -6.57 5.07
N VAL A 244 1.63 -6.91 3.82
CA VAL A 244 1.96 -5.95 2.76
C VAL A 244 0.74 -5.75 1.88
N LEU A 245 0.43 -4.50 1.53
CA LEU A 245 -0.70 -4.17 0.67
C LEU A 245 -0.22 -3.30 -0.49
N GLN A 246 -0.66 -3.62 -1.70
CA GLN A 246 -0.47 -2.80 -2.88
C GLN A 246 -1.79 -2.33 -3.48
N ALA A 247 -1.83 -1.07 -3.86
CA ALA A 247 -2.86 -0.50 -4.70
C ALA A 247 -2.39 -0.44 -6.16
N PRO A 248 -3.30 -0.53 -7.15
CA PRO A 248 -2.97 -0.25 -8.54
C PRO A 248 -2.33 1.13 -8.72
N ASP A 249 -1.45 1.25 -9.71
CA ASP A 249 -0.74 2.49 -9.99
C ASP A 249 -1.68 3.69 -10.18
N GLY A 250 -1.35 4.79 -9.51
CA GLY A 250 -2.14 6.02 -9.55
C GLY A 250 -3.49 5.95 -8.85
N PHE A 251 -3.83 4.82 -8.20
CA PHE A 251 -5.05 4.69 -7.43
C PHE A 251 -4.83 4.95 -5.95
N ASN A 252 -5.71 5.77 -5.37
CA ASN A 252 -5.70 6.01 -3.94
C ASN A 252 -6.78 5.13 -3.26
N ALA A 253 -6.32 3.98 -2.79
CA ALA A 253 -7.08 2.96 -2.09
C ALA A 253 -7.57 3.45 -0.72
N LEU A 254 -8.67 2.87 -0.25
CA LEU A 254 -9.28 3.11 1.04
C LEU A 254 -9.54 1.76 1.72
N ILE A 255 -8.96 1.55 2.89
CA ILE A 255 -9.19 0.40 3.75
C ILE A 255 -9.49 0.86 5.18
N GLU A 256 -10.02 -0.04 5.98
CA GLU A 256 -10.13 0.11 7.43
C GLU A 256 -9.45 -1.08 8.10
N ILE A 257 -8.40 -0.80 8.88
CA ILE A 257 -7.59 -1.81 9.55
C ILE A 257 -7.69 -1.61 11.06
N ASN A 258 -8.21 -2.61 11.76
CA ASN A 258 -8.39 -2.60 13.22
C ASN A 258 -9.15 -1.33 13.70
N GLY A 259 -10.09 -0.83 12.88
CA GLY A 259 -10.89 0.37 13.15
C GLY A 259 -10.25 1.69 12.72
N ALA A 260 -9.04 1.69 12.16
CA ALA A 260 -8.43 2.90 11.59
C ALA A 260 -8.62 2.95 10.07
N GLU A 261 -9.20 4.04 9.60
CA GLU A 261 -9.27 4.33 8.17
C GLU A 261 -7.89 4.71 7.62
N VAL A 262 -7.43 4.02 6.58
CA VAL A 262 -6.17 4.31 5.88
C VAL A 262 -6.44 4.51 4.40
N ARG A 263 -5.97 5.64 3.88
CA ARG A 263 -5.97 5.93 2.45
C ARG A 263 -4.55 5.87 1.92
N PHE A 264 -4.28 5.12 0.87
CA PHE A 264 -2.91 4.95 0.37
C PHE A 264 -2.85 4.75 -1.15
N ASP A 265 -1.73 5.12 -1.74
CA ASP A 265 -1.32 4.75 -3.09
C ASP A 265 0.06 4.08 -3.02
N GLY A 266 0.36 3.18 -3.96
CA GLY A 266 1.60 2.40 -3.94
C GLY A 266 1.55 1.26 -2.94
N THR A 267 2.63 1.10 -2.14
CA THR A 267 2.83 -0.05 -1.24
C THR A 267 2.94 0.37 0.21
N VAL A 268 2.17 -0.29 1.08
CA VAL A 268 2.18 -0.10 2.53
C VAL A 268 2.40 -1.44 3.24
N ALA A 269 2.91 -1.39 4.47
CA ALA A 269 3.08 -2.56 5.32
C ALA A 269 2.63 -2.30 6.76
N PHE A 270 2.04 -3.32 7.38
CA PHE A 270 1.58 -3.31 8.76
C PHE A 270 2.13 -4.53 9.51
N TRP A 271 2.65 -4.31 10.71
CA TRP A 271 3.14 -5.37 11.59
C TRP A 271 3.01 -4.95 13.06
N MET A 272 3.04 -5.91 13.97
CA MET A 272 3.00 -5.68 15.40
C MET A 272 4.37 -5.83 16.05
N LEU A 273 4.62 -4.98 17.02
CA LEU A 273 5.77 -5.03 17.90
C LEU A 273 5.48 -5.88 19.15
N PRO A 274 6.51 -6.41 19.84
CA PRO A 274 6.32 -7.25 21.03
C PRO A 274 5.56 -6.61 22.18
N ASP A 275 5.43 -5.28 22.19
CA ASP A 275 4.72 -4.51 23.20
C ASP A 275 3.22 -4.29 22.88
N GLY A 276 2.69 -4.92 21.82
CA GLY A 276 1.30 -4.78 21.40
C GLY A 276 1.02 -3.51 20.58
N THR A 277 2.07 -2.84 20.09
CA THR A 277 1.94 -1.68 19.21
C THR A 277 1.88 -2.14 17.74
N MET A 278 0.88 -1.67 16.99
CA MET A 278 0.89 -1.75 15.54
C MET A 278 1.81 -0.68 14.97
N GLN A 279 2.74 -1.11 14.12
CA GLN A 279 3.57 -0.25 13.30
C GLN A 279 3.04 -0.28 11.85
N PHE A 280 2.91 0.92 11.29
CA PHE A 280 2.48 1.14 9.91
C PHE A 280 3.59 1.87 9.16
N GLY A 281 4.08 1.30 8.06
CA GLY A 281 5.09 1.90 7.18
C GLY A 281 4.59 2.07 5.74
N VAL A 282 5.08 3.12 5.08
CA VAL A 282 4.88 3.32 3.63
C VAL A 282 6.16 2.96 2.90
N LEU A 283 6.10 1.97 2.01
CA LEU A 283 7.26 1.48 1.27
C LEU A 283 7.42 2.25 -0.04
N SER A 284 6.31 2.52 -0.74
CA SER A 284 6.28 3.36 -1.94
C SER A 284 4.98 4.16 -2.00
N GLY A 285 4.98 5.26 -2.77
CA GLY A 285 3.82 6.15 -2.85
C GLY A 285 3.62 6.99 -1.59
N GLY A 286 2.38 7.01 -1.10
CA GLY A 286 1.99 7.77 0.08
C GLY A 286 0.77 7.18 0.77
N ALA A 287 0.61 7.52 2.04
CA ALA A 287 -0.58 7.16 2.78
C ALA A 287 -1.05 8.30 3.67
N SER A 288 -2.30 8.20 4.13
CA SER A 288 -2.87 9.10 5.11
C SER A 288 -3.83 8.35 6.03
N SER A 289 -3.86 8.75 7.29
CA SER A 289 -4.83 8.25 8.27
C SER A 289 -5.08 9.32 9.33
N ASN A 290 -6.34 9.55 9.69
CA ASN A 290 -6.74 10.58 10.66
C ASN A 290 -6.11 11.98 10.40
N GLY A 291 -5.95 12.34 9.12
CA GLY A 291 -5.37 13.62 8.69
C GLY A 291 -3.83 13.71 8.77
N LEU A 292 -3.14 12.65 9.21
CA LEU A 292 -1.69 12.55 9.13
C LEU A 292 -1.29 11.98 7.77
N ASN A 293 -0.37 12.65 7.07
CA ASN A 293 0.17 12.20 5.79
C ASN A 293 1.54 11.54 6.01
N LEU A 294 1.71 10.36 5.43
CA LEU A 294 2.89 9.51 5.51
C LEU A 294 3.47 9.34 4.12
N PRO A 295 4.62 9.96 3.82
CA PRO A 295 5.33 9.69 2.57
C PRO A 295 6.09 8.37 2.65
N ALA A 296 6.54 7.85 1.51
CA ALA A 296 7.42 6.70 1.45
C ALA A 296 8.66 6.83 2.36
N GLY A 297 9.00 5.73 3.04
CA GLY A 297 10.12 5.64 3.97
C GLY A 297 9.84 6.22 5.36
N PHE A 298 8.58 6.50 5.68
CA PHE A 298 8.13 6.92 7.00
C PHE A 298 7.25 5.85 7.64
N THR A 299 7.15 5.92 8.96
CA THR A 299 6.35 5.01 9.77
C THR A 299 5.65 5.76 10.91
N MET A 300 4.54 5.20 11.39
CA MET A 300 3.84 5.64 12.60
C MET A 300 3.29 4.43 13.38
N PHE A 301 2.78 4.70 14.57
CA PHE A 301 2.51 3.68 15.58
C PHE A 301 1.15 3.89 16.23
N ALA A 302 0.44 2.82 16.56
CA ALA A 302 -0.77 2.89 17.36
C ALA A 302 -0.89 1.68 18.30
N PRO A 303 -1.30 1.87 19.57
CA PRO A 303 -1.51 0.76 20.49
C PRO A 303 -2.75 -0.05 20.10
N ILE A 304 -2.64 -1.37 20.16
CA ILE A 304 -3.77 -2.28 19.99
C ILE A 304 -4.36 -2.62 21.35
N GLY A 305 -5.68 -2.52 21.47
CA GLY A 305 -6.43 -2.91 22.67
C GLY A 305 -6.66 -4.42 22.75
N ASP A 306 -7.20 -4.88 23.87
CA ASP A 306 -7.50 -6.31 24.10
C ASP A 306 -8.55 -6.87 23.12
N ASP A 307 -9.41 -6.02 22.57
CA ASP A 307 -10.35 -6.34 21.50
C ASP A 307 -9.69 -6.47 20.13
N GLY A 308 -8.38 -6.20 20.06
CA GLY A 308 -7.57 -6.16 18.86
C GLY A 308 -7.87 -4.98 17.94
N MET A 309 -8.54 -3.94 18.44
CA MET A 309 -8.76 -2.68 17.74
C MET A 309 -7.70 -1.65 18.14
N ILE A 310 -7.47 -0.64 17.29
CA ILE A 310 -6.61 0.48 17.66
C ILE A 310 -7.28 1.27 18.79
N SER A 311 -6.60 1.36 19.93
CA SER A 311 -7.12 1.97 21.18
C SER A 311 -6.72 3.44 21.37
N GLY A 312 -5.99 4.03 20.42
CA GLY A 312 -5.48 5.40 20.48
C GLY A 312 -5.25 6.03 19.11
N ALA A 313 -4.67 7.24 19.10
CA ALA A 313 -4.28 7.89 17.85
C ALA A 313 -2.99 7.30 17.29
N TRP A 314 -2.79 7.44 15.98
CA TRP A 314 -1.48 7.29 15.39
C TRP A 314 -0.51 8.33 15.97
N VAL A 315 0.65 7.86 16.41
CA VAL A 315 1.70 8.67 17.03
C VAL A 315 3.07 8.36 16.45
N ASN A 316 4.05 9.19 16.82
CA ASN A 316 5.46 9.01 16.51
C ASN A 316 5.71 8.82 15.00
N LEU A 317 5.09 9.67 14.19
CA LEU A 317 5.39 9.78 12.76
C LEU A 317 6.86 10.17 12.56
N ARG A 318 7.65 9.28 11.97
CA ARG A 318 9.08 9.51 11.73
C ARG A 318 9.60 8.72 10.52
N PRO A 319 10.77 9.09 9.97
CA PRO A 319 11.54 8.22 9.09
C PRO A 319 11.74 6.82 9.68
N ILE A 320 11.75 5.80 8.82
CA ILE A 320 12.23 4.47 9.21
C ILE A 320 13.73 4.54 9.54
N ASN A 321 14.12 3.89 10.63
CA ASN A 321 15.52 3.77 11.04
C ASN A 321 16.23 2.64 10.27
N ASP A 322 17.54 2.50 10.47
CA ASP A 322 18.33 1.52 9.72
C ASP A 322 17.94 0.07 10.02
N GLY A 323 17.57 -0.24 11.27
CA GLY A 323 17.10 -1.57 11.65
C GLY A 323 15.78 -1.93 10.97
N GLU A 324 14.82 -1.00 10.99
CA GLU A 324 13.54 -1.14 10.27
C GLU A 324 13.76 -1.28 8.77
N ARG A 325 14.70 -0.52 8.19
CA ARG A 325 15.03 -0.62 6.76
C ARG A 325 15.55 -2.01 6.41
N VAL A 326 16.47 -2.57 7.20
CA VAL A 326 17.00 -3.93 7.00
C VAL A 326 15.88 -4.97 7.10
N LEU A 327 14.97 -4.82 8.07
CA LEU A 327 13.83 -5.72 8.20
C LEU A 327 12.90 -5.63 6.98
N LEU A 328 12.57 -4.42 6.52
CA LEU A 328 11.70 -4.22 5.36
C LEU A 328 12.34 -4.66 4.05
N GLN A 329 13.67 -4.62 3.91
CA GLN A 329 14.35 -5.10 2.70
C GLN A 329 14.15 -6.60 2.45
N THR A 330 13.82 -7.37 3.50
CA THR A 330 13.53 -8.80 3.34
C THR A 330 12.28 -9.08 2.51
N VAL A 331 11.34 -8.12 2.39
CA VAL A 331 10.14 -8.29 1.55
C VAL A 331 10.34 -7.89 0.09
N GLU A 332 11.53 -7.41 -0.29
CA GLU A 332 11.89 -7.21 -1.70
C GLU A 332 12.01 -8.54 -2.47
N VAL A 333 11.96 -9.69 -1.77
CA VAL A 333 11.95 -11.04 -2.35
C VAL A 333 10.58 -11.46 -2.92
N VAL A 334 9.51 -10.71 -2.63
CA VAL A 334 8.18 -11.04 -3.14
C VAL A 334 8.21 -11.04 -4.68
N PRO A 335 7.75 -12.11 -5.35
CA PRO A 335 7.83 -12.19 -6.81
C PRO A 335 7.07 -11.06 -7.51
N GLU A 336 7.66 -10.50 -8.57
CA GLU A 336 7.10 -9.34 -9.29
C GLU A 336 5.73 -9.66 -9.92
N GLU A 337 5.49 -10.91 -10.31
CA GLU A 337 4.20 -11.37 -10.84
C GLU A 337 3.03 -11.26 -9.86
N MET A 338 3.31 -11.16 -8.55
CA MET A 338 2.30 -10.96 -7.51
C MET A 338 2.02 -9.48 -7.22
N LEU A 339 2.76 -8.57 -7.85
CA LEU A 339 2.82 -7.15 -7.50
C LEU A 339 2.37 -6.27 -8.66
N TYR A 340 1.80 -5.10 -8.34
CA TYR A 340 1.65 -4.03 -9.32
C TYR A 340 2.99 -3.38 -9.64
N ALA A 341 3.85 -3.24 -8.63
CA ALA A 341 5.19 -2.71 -8.75
C ALA A 341 6.13 -3.44 -7.79
N ALA A 342 7.36 -3.71 -8.23
CA ALA A 342 8.39 -4.30 -7.38
C ALA A 342 8.57 -3.48 -6.09
N ILE A 343 8.64 -4.17 -4.96
CA ILE A 343 8.85 -3.52 -3.66
C ILE A 343 10.30 -3.03 -3.62
N GLN A 344 10.47 -1.73 -3.37
CA GLN A 344 11.77 -1.10 -3.19
C GLN A 344 11.73 -0.24 -1.95
N ILE A 345 12.53 -0.59 -0.94
CA ILE A 345 12.58 0.18 0.30
C ILE A 345 13.38 1.46 0.05
N PRO A 346 12.82 2.65 0.34
CA PRO A 346 13.53 3.91 0.13
C PRO A 346 14.86 3.89 0.84
N THR A 347 15.89 4.49 0.25
CA THR A 347 17.21 4.62 0.86
C THR A 347 17.22 5.71 1.92
N ALA A 348 18.21 5.69 2.82
CA ALA A 348 18.38 6.77 3.80
C ALA A 348 18.55 8.15 3.14
N ALA A 349 19.18 8.20 1.96
CA ALA A 349 19.37 9.43 1.21
C ALA A 349 18.03 9.98 0.66
N GLU A 350 17.18 9.11 0.10
CA GLU A 350 15.86 9.50 -0.41
C GLU A 350 14.92 9.96 0.71
N VAL A 351 14.95 9.27 1.85
CA VAL A 351 14.17 9.67 3.04
C VAL A 351 14.65 11.02 3.57
N GLN A 352 15.96 11.26 3.60
CA GLN A 352 16.51 12.55 4.00
C GLN A 352 16.10 13.68 3.05
N GLN A 353 16.09 13.41 1.74
CA GLN A 353 15.61 14.36 0.74
C GLN A 353 14.13 14.69 0.95
N THR A 354 13.30 13.68 1.20
CA THR A 354 11.87 13.83 1.52
C THR A 354 11.66 14.67 2.78
N LEU A 355 12.44 14.41 3.82
CA LEU A 355 12.40 15.18 5.07
C LEU A 355 12.78 16.66 4.83
N SER A 356 13.81 16.90 4.01
CA SER A 356 14.21 18.25 3.62
C SER A 356 13.12 18.99 2.84
N SER A 357 12.42 18.32 1.92
CA SER A 357 11.30 18.94 1.19
C SER A 357 10.14 19.30 2.12
N ILE A 358 9.76 18.41 3.04
CA ILE A 358 8.68 18.66 4.00
C ILE A 358 9.00 19.86 4.88
N ASN A 359 10.23 19.93 5.41
CA ASN A 359 10.67 21.04 6.23
C ASN A 359 10.71 22.37 5.46
N ALA A 360 11.11 22.34 4.19
CA ALA A 360 11.08 23.53 3.33
C ALA A 360 9.64 24.01 3.09
N SER A 361 8.70 23.09 2.81
CA SER A 361 7.28 23.41 2.66
C SER A 361 6.69 24.02 3.93
N ALA A 362 7.00 23.46 5.10
CA ALA A 362 6.57 24.00 6.40
C ALA A 362 7.14 25.40 6.69
N ALA A 363 8.41 25.65 6.31
CA ALA A 363 9.03 26.96 6.45
C ALA A 363 8.44 28.03 5.51
N SER A 364 7.85 27.60 4.39
CA SER A 364 7.24 28.47 3.38
C SER A 364 5.75 28.79 3.60
N GLY A 365 5.18 28.46 4.78
CA GLY A 365 3.80 28.80 5.15
C GLY A 365 3.45 30.28 4.91
N PRO A 366 2.15 30.63 4.77
CA PRO A 366 1.73 31.93 4.26
C PRO A 366 2.46 33.03 5.02
N ALA A 367 3.18 33.87 4.28
CA ALA A 367 3.93 34.98 4.86
C ALA A 367 3.02 35.66 5.88
N ARG A 368 3.36 35.56 7.17
CA ARG A 368 2.75 36.41 8.19
C ARG A 368 3.07 37.82 7.73
N THR A 369 2.10 38.49 7.11
CA THR A 369 2.17 39.92 6.85
C THR A 369 2.57 40.54 8.16
N ALA A 370 3.78 41.10 8.22
CA ALA A 370 4.25 41.80 9.38
C ALA A 370 3.16 42.79 9.78
N ALA A 371 2.71 42.70 11.04
CA ALA A 371 1.82 43.67 11.62
C ALA A 371 2.51 45.05 11.51
N GLY A 372 2.11 45.83 10.51
CA GLY A 372 2.74 47.12 10.20
C GLY A 372 2.80 47.50 8.72
N ALA A 373 2.54 46.60 7.77
CA ALA A 373 2.42 47.00 6.37
C ALA A 373 1.02 47.59 6.10
N THR A 374 0.93 48.92 6.05
CA THR A 374 -0.23 49.62 5.50
C THR A 374 -0.41 49.22 4.04
N ILE A 375 -1.47 48.46 3.77
CA ILE A 375 -1.92 48.14 2.41
C ILE A 375 -2.43 49.45 1.78
N SER A 376 -1.77 49.94 0.72
CA SER A 376 -2.30 51.04 -0.10
C SER A 376 -3.35 50.46 -1.05
N CYS A 377 -4.59 50.93 -0.89
CA CYS A 377 -5.71 50.60 -1.76
C CYS A 377 -5.89 51.60 -2.91
N ASP A 378 -4.90 52.47 -3.17
CA ASP A 378 -5.02 53.56 -4.14
C ASP A 378 -5.13 53.08 -5.60
N GLY A 379 -4.91 51.78 -5.85
CA GLY A 379 -5.06 51.12 -7.14
C GLY A 379 -6.35 50.31 -7.32
N PHE A 380 -7.17 50.13 -6.29
CA PHE A 380 -8.42 49.36 -6.41
C PHE A 380 -9.58 50.26 -6.83
N ARG A 381 -9.90 50.25 -8.13
CA ARG A 381 -11.17 50.77 -8.65
C ARG A 381 -12.21 49.65 -8.66
N PRO A 382 -13.29 49.72 -7.86
CA PRO A 382 -14.37 48.76 -7.96
C PRO A 382 -15.09 48.94 -9.30
N THR A 383 -15.10 47.90 -10.13
CA THR A 383 -15.94 47.81 -11.33
C THR A 383 -17.18 47.01 -10.99
N SER A 384 -18.14 47.65 -10.31
CA SER A 384 -19.48 47.07 -10.13
C SER A 384 -20.33 47.35 -11.38
N PRO A 385 -20.94 46.33 -12.02
CA PRO A 385 -21.77 46.52 -13.21
C PRO A 385 -23.24 46.73 -12.83
N LEU A 386 -23.55 47.78 -12.05
CA LEU A 386 -24.95 48.09 -11.65
C LEU A 386 -25.38 49.56 -11.82
N ASP A 387 -24.58 50.42 -12.45
CA ASP A 387 -24.94 51.83 -12.66
C ASP A 387 -25.66 52.12 -13.99
N SER A 388 -26.28 51.13 -14.62
CA SER A 388 -27.12 51.38 -15.80
C SER A 388 -28.29 50.42 -15.90
N MET A 389 -29.35 50.68 -15.14
CA MET A 389 -30.71 50.42 -15.60
C MET A 389 -31.54 51.70 -15.43
N PRO A 390 -32.29 52.12 -16.46
CA PRO A 390 -33.15 53.30 -16.41
C PRO A 390 -34.37 53.14 -15.49
#